data_AF-A0A535EIM3-F1
#
_entry.id   AF-A0A535EIM3-F1
#
_cell.length_a   1.000
_cell.length_b   1.000
_cell.length_c   1.000
_cell.angle_alpha   90.00
_cell.angle_beta   90.00
_cell.angle_gamma   90.00
#
_symmetry.space_group_name_H-M   'P 1'
#
loop_
_entity.id
_entity.type
_entity.pdbx_description
1 polymer ?
#
loop_
_entity_poly.entity_id
_entity_poly.type
_entity_poly.pdbx_seq_one_letter_code
_entity_poly.pdbx_strand_id
1 'polypeptide(L)'
;MNLSRAYATVFGVVYTLVGVVGLLVAPTLAVATLIVFPVNVLHNAVHLLVGVLGIAAVVSNRTVEYARAMAVVFAVLTLAGFLPQPLLGLVPIGGLDIVLHAATAVLAAAAGWLYRPRPTVAA
;
A
#
# COMPACT_ATOMS: atom_id res chain seq x y z
N MET A 1 2.35 18.76 -8.67
CA MET A 1 1.47 17.99 -7.75
C MET A 1 2.01 18.10 -6.33
N ASN A 2 1.15 18.13 -5.30
CA ASN A 2 1.62 18.06 -3.91
C ASN A 2 2.00 16.61 -3.54
N LEU A 3 2.76 16.42 -2.47
CA LEU A 3 3.36 15.13 -2.12
C LEU A 3 2.30 14.04 -1.85
N SER A 4 1.21 14.38 -1.14
CA SER A 4 0.13 13.43 -0.86
C SER A 4 -0.59 12.97 -2.13
N ARG A 5 -0.83 13.88 -3.09
CA ARG A 5 -1.41 13.51 -4.37
C ARG A 5 -0.46 12.68 -5.22
N ALA A 6 0.83 13.01 -5.24
CA ALA A 6 1.83 12.21 -5.95
C ALA A 6 1.91 10.78 -5.39
N TYR A 7 1.96 10.64 -4.07
CA TYR A 7 1.91 9.35 -3.40
C TYR A 7 0.63 8.57 -3.76
N ALA A 8 -0.55 9.18 -3.58
CA ALA A 8 -1.82 8.52 -3.86
C ALA A 8 -1.97 8.08 -5.34
N THR A 9 -1.52 8.90 -6.29
CA THR A 9 -1.52 8.55 -7.72
C THR A 9 -0.56 7.39 -8.01
N VAL A 10 0.71 7.51 -7.62
CA VAL A 10 1.73 6.51 -7.96
C VAL A 10 1.42 5.17 -7.30
N PHE A 11 1.22 5.17 -5.99
CA PHE A 11 0.94 3.94 -5.25
C PHE A 11 -0.45 3.39 -5.60
N GLY A 12 -1.44 4.25 -5.85
CA GLY A 12 -2.76 3.82 -6.31
C GLY A 12 -2.68 3.03 -7.62
N VAL A 13 -1.97 3.56 -8.61
CA VAL A 13 -1.77 2.87 -9.91
C VAL A 13 -0.95 1.60 -9.74
N VAL A 14 0.19 1.66 -9.06
CA VAL A 14 1.09 0.51 -8.88
C VAL A 14 0.39 -0.63 -8.16
N TYR A 15 -0.25 -0.39 -7.01
CA TYR A 15 -0.95 -1.44 -6.28
C TYR A 15 -2.18 -1.99 -7.03
N THR A 16 -2.85 -1.17 -7.83
CA THR A 16 -3.93 -1.67 -8.71
C THR A 16 -3.38 -2.65 -9.75
N LEU A 17 -2.30 -2.27 -10.44
CA LEU A 17 -1.68 -3.14 -11.45
C LEU A 17 -1.12 -4.42 -10.84
N VAL A 18 -0.40 -4.32 -9.72
CA VAL A 18 0.13 -5.48 -9.00
C VAL A 18 -1.00 -6.37 -8.50
N GLY A 19 -2.08 -5.80 -7.95
CA GLY A 19 -3.25 -6.56 -7.51
C GLY A 19 -3.91 -7.32 -8.66
N VAL A 20 -4.12 -6.67 -9.81
CA VAL A 20 -4.69 -7.31 -11.01
C VAL A 20 -3.77 -8.44 -11.52
N VAL A 21 -2.50 -8.14 -11.76
CA VAL A 21 -1.53 -9.15 -12.26
C VAL A 21 -1.40 -10.30 -11.26
N GLY A 22 -1.33 -9.99 -9.97
CA GLY A 22 -1.23 -10.97 -8.91
C GLY A 22 -2.46 -11.89 -8.84
N LEU A 23 -3.68 -11.39 -9.04
CA LEU A 23 -4.88 -12.23 -9.10
C LEU A 23 -4.86 -13.19 -10.30
N LEU A 24 -4.22 -12.81 -11.41
CA LEU A 24 -4.05 -13.70 -12.57
C LEU A 24 -2.97 -14.76 -12.33
N VAL A 25 -1.89 -14.41 -11.64
CA VAL A 25 -0.75 -15.31 -11.34
C VAL A 25 -1.06 -16.24 -10.16
N ALA A 26 -1.75 -15.75 -9.14
CA ALA A 26 -2.05 -16.46 -7.90
C ALA A 26 -3.54 -16.36 -7.55
N PRO A 27 -4.43 -17.06 -8.30
CA PRO A 27 -5.88 -16.94 -8.15
C PRO A 27 -6.46 -17.74 -6.97
N THR A 28 -5.63 -18.46 -6.20
CA THR A 28 -6.07 -19.29 -5.07
C THR A 28 -5.32 -18.93 -3.79
N LEU A 29 -5.63 -19.59 -2.68
CA LEU A 29 -4.91 -19.44 -1.41
C LEU A 29 -3.50 -20.05 -1.43
N ALA A 30 -3.20 -20.92 -2.39
CA ALA A 30 -1.85 -21.45 -2.55
C ALA A 30 -0.87 -20.32 -2.83
N VAL A 31 0.27 -20.34 -2.13
CA VAL A 31 1.32 -19.34 -2.32
C VAL A 31 2.00 -19.59 -3.67
N ALA A 32 2.06 -18.55 -4.48
CA ALA A 32 2.86 -18.47 -5.70
C ALA A 32 3.86 -17.31 -5.59
N THR A 33 4.74 -17.18 -6.56
CA THR A 33 5.73 -16.09 -6.59
C THR A 33 5.40 -15.11 -7.70
N LEU A 34 5.29 -13.83 -7.36
CA LEU A 34 5.25 -12.73 -8.31
C LEU A 34 6.57 -11.95 -8.24
N ILE A 35 7.38 -12.04 -9.30
CA ILE A 35 8.75 -11.52 -9.37
C ILE A 35 9.65 -12.19 -8.32
N VAL A 36 9.68 -11.66 -7.09
CA VAL A 36 10.44 -12.21 -5.94
C VAL A 36 9.57 -12.29 -4.68
N PHE A 37 8.31 -11.87 -4.75
CA PHE A 37 7.42 -11.78 -3.59
C PHE A 37 6.46 -12.97 -3.55
N PRO A 38 6.37 -13.68 -2.40
CA PRO A 38 5.34 -14.67 -2.21
C PRO A 38 3.96 -13.98 -2.12
N VAL A 39 3.03 -14.39 -2.96
CA VAL A 39 1.67 -13.82 -3.04
C VAL A 39 0.62 -14.93 -3.15
N ASN A 40 -0.61 -14.59 -2.80
CA ASN A 40 -1.78 -15.43 -3.06
C ASN A 40 -3.01 -14.55 -3.29
N VAL A 41 -4.18 -15.17 -3.49
CA VAL A 41 -5.43 -14.45 -3.81
C VAL A 41 -5.78 -13.37 -2.77
N LEU A 42 -5.57 -13.65 -1.48
CA LEU A 42 -5.88 -12.68 -0.43
C LEU A 42 -4.90 -11.50 -0.41
N HIS A 43 -3.60 -11.78 -0.54
CA HIS A 43 -2.58 -10.73 -0.62
C HIS A 43 -2.86 -9.79 -1.81
N ASN A 44 -3.18 -10.36 -2.98
CA ASN A 44 -3.45 -9.61 -4.20
C ASN A 44 -4.78 -8.85 -4.16
N ALA A 45 -5.81 -9.39 -3.50
CA ALA A 45 -7.06 -8.68 -3.28
C ALA A 45 -6.85 -7.44 -2.38
N VAL A 46 -6.01 -7.55 -1.34
CA VAL A 46 -5.64 -6.40 -0.49
C VAL A 46 -4.82 -5.38 -1.29
N HIS A 47 -3.86 -5.81 -2.11
CA HIS A 47 -3.15 -4.90 -3.02
C HIS A 47 -4.10 -4.16 -3.95
N LEU A 48 -5.04 -4.86 -4.57
CA LEU A 48 -6.04 -4.23 -5.44
C LEU A 48 -6.89 -3.20 -4.67
N LEU A 49 -7.34 -3.54 -3.47
CA LEU A 49 -8.10 -2.62 -2.61
C LEU A 49 -7.30 -1.37 -2.27
N VAL A 50 -6.04 -1.52 -1.84
CA VAL A 50 -5.12 -0.40 -1.57
C VAL A 50 -5.00 0.50 -2.81
N GLY A 51 -4.77 -0.10 -3.97
CA GLY A 51 -4.63 0.60 -5.24
C GLY A 51 -5.87 1.43 -5.61
N VAL A 52 -7.05 0.80 -5.58
CA VAL A 52 -8.33 1.44 -5.90
C VAL A 52 -8.64 2.58 -4.93
N LEU A 53 -8.37 2.40 -3.63
CA LEU A 53 -8.55 3.46 -2.64
C LEU A 53 -7.62 4.65 -2.89
N GLY A 54 -6.39 4.41 -3.37
CA GLY A 54 -5.46 5.47 -3.78
C GLY A 54 -6.00 6.30 -4.94
N ILE A 55 -6.51 5.63 -5.98
CA ILE A 55 -7.14 6.31 -7.13
C ILE A 55 -8.39 7.09 -6.69
N ALA A 56 -9.26 6.47 -5.89
CA ALA A 56 -10.46 7.11 -5.35
C ALA A 56 -10.10 8.36 -4.53
N ALA A 57 -9.05 8.30 -3.71
CA ALA A 57 -8.58 9.44 -2.92
C ALA A 57 -8.10 10.61 -3.78
N VAL A 58 -7.50 10.35 -4.94
CA VAL A 58 -7.11 11.39 -5.90
C VAL A 58 -8.34 12.11 -6.47
N VAL A 59 -9.38 11.33 -6.85
CA VAL A 59 -10.64 11.86 -7.39
C VAL A 59 -11.43 12.63 -6.33
N SER A 60 -11.45 12.14 -5.09
CA SER A 60 -12.22 12.74 -3.99
C SER A 60 -11.46 13.80 -3.19
N ASN A 61 -10.24 14.17 -3.59
CA ASN A 61 -9.34 15.09 -2.86
C ASN A 61 -9.02 14.67 -1.41
N ARG A 62 -8.99 13.37 -1.11
CA ARG A 62 -8.69 12.81 0.23
C ARG A 62 -7.29 12.18 0.31
N THR A 63 -6.34 12.75 -0.41
CA THR A 63 -5.01 12.15 -0.61
C THR A 63 -4.15 12.17 0.66
N VAL A 64 -4.38 13.13 1.56
CA VAL A 64 -3.68 13.20 2.86
C VAL A 64 -4.19 12.10 3.80
N GLU A 65 -5.49 11.92 3.89
CA GLU A 65 -6.14 10.88 4.69
C GLU A 65 -5.71 9.49 4.22
N TYR A 66 -5.70 9.27 2.91
CA TYR A 66 -5.19 8.03 2.32
C TYR A 66 -3.73 7.77 2.70
N ALA A 67 -2.85 8.76 2.52
CA ALA A 67 -1.43 8.61 2.87
C ALA A 67 -1.21 8.28 4.35
N ARG A 68 -1.95 8.95 5.25
CA ARG A 68 -1.88 8.65 6.70
C ARG A 68 -2.39 7.26 7.04
N ALA A 69 -3.51 6.84 6.44
CA ALA A 69 -4.04 5.51 6.63
C ALA A 69 -3.04 4.44 6.15
N MET A 70 -2.46 4.63 4.96
CA MET A 70 -1.45 3.72 4.43
C MET A 70 -0.19 3.67 5.29
N ALA A 71 0.25 4.79 5.85
CA ALA A 71 1.39 4.79 6.77
C ALA A 71 1.16 3.87 7.98
N VAL A 72 -0.04 3.95 8.58
CA VAL A 72 -0.40 3.09 9.72
C VAL A 72 -0.56 1.64 9.28
N VAL A 73 -1.31 1.38 8.22
CA VAL A 73 -1.58 0.02 7.72
C VAL A 73 -0.27 -0.69 7.37
N PHE A 74 0.59 -0.07 6.56
CA PHE A 74 1.85 -0.68 6.15
C PHE A 74 2.87 -0.80 7.29
N ALA A 75 2.84 0.10 8.29
CA ALA A 75 3.64 -0.08 9.50
C ALA A 75 3.19 -1.32 10.29
N VAL A 76 1.87 -1.52 10.44
CA VAL A 76 1.32 -2.73 11.09
C VAL A 76 1.69 -3.98 10.29
N LEU A 77 1.58 -3.97 8.95
CA LEU A 77 1.96 -5.09 8.10
C LEU A 77 3.47 -5.41 8.18
N THR A 78 4.31 -4.37 8.27
CA THR A 78 5.76 -4.53 8.48
C THR A 78 6.03 -5.32 9.76
N LEU A 79 5.39 -4.95 10.86
CA LEU A 79 5.55 -5.65 12.14
C LEU A 79 4.95 -7.06 12.09
N ALA A 80 3.78 -7.22 11.48
CA ALA A 80 3.13 -8.52 11.34
C ALA A 80 3.92 -9.49 10.45
N GLY A 81 4.71 -9.00 9.50
CA GLY A 81 5.56 -9.83 8.64
C GLY A 81 6.67 -10.58 9.39
N PHE A 82 7.02 -10.16 10.60
CA PHE A 82 7.96 -10.90 11.48
C PHE A 82 7.29 -12.04 12.27
N LEU A 83 5.96 -12.14 12.27
CA LEU A 83 5.24 -13.27 12.86
C LEU A 83 5.36 -14.53 11.96
N PRO A 84 5.01 -15.74 12.46
CA PRO A 84 5.04 -16.96 11.64
C PRO A 84 4.26 -16.79 10.32
N GLN A 85 4.87 -17.28 9.24
CA GLN A 85 4.39 -17.09 7.88
C GLN A 85 3.87 -18.39 7.26
N PRO A 86 2.84 -18.33 6.38
CA PRO A 86 2.02 -17.15 6.07
C PRO A 86 1.29 -16.61 7.32
N LEU A 87 1.07 -15.30 7.41
CA LEU A 87 0.40 -14.70 8.56
C LEU A 87 -0.97 -15.36 8.78
N LEU A 88 -1.16 -15.92 9.98
CA LEU A 88 -2.35 -16.72 10.35
C LEU A 88 -2.62 -17.94 9.45
N GLY A 89 -1.61 -18.42 8.73
CA GLY A 89 -1.74 -19.48 7.72
C GLY A 89 -2.39 -19.01 6.41
N LEU A 90 -2.62 -17.70 6.23
CA LEU A 90 -3.41 -17.16 5.13
C LEU A 90 -2.64 -16.25 4.19
N VAL A 91 -1.87 -15.26 4.67
CA VAL A 91 -1.32 -14.22 3.79
C VAL A 91 0.20 -14.19 3.90
N PRO A 92 0.95 -14.48 2.81
CA PRO A 92 2.40 -14.41 2.84
C PRO A 92 2.84 -12.94 2.81
N ILE A 93 3.37 -12.44 3.94
CA ILE A 93 3.83 -11.04 4.08
C ILE A 93 5.21 -10.94 4.73
N GLY A 94 5.95 -12.06 4.78
CA GLY A 94 7.30 -12.13 5.33
C GLY A 94 8.41 -11.89 4.29
N GLY A 95 9.66 -12.06 4.71
CA GLY A 95 10.81 -11.93 3.80
C GLY A 95 10.92 -10.53 3.21
N LEU A 96 10.99 -10.42 1.88
CA LEU A 96 11.12 -9.13 1.18
C LEU A 96 9.87 -8.24 1.30
N ASP A 97 8.69 -8.81 1.56
CA ASP A 97 7.46 -8.03 1.77
C ASP A 97 7.58 -7.11 2.99
N ILE A 98 8.32 -7.52 4.03
CA ILE A 98 8.59 -6.69 5.21
C ILE A 98 9.28 -5.38 4.79
N VAL A 99 10.29 -5.47 3.92
CA VAL A 99 11.06 -4.32 3.44
C VAL A 99 10.18 -3.42 2.57
N LEU A 100 9.38 -4.02 1.68
CA LEU A 100 8.48 -3.28 0.80
C LEU A 100 7.37 -2.55 1.59
N HIS A 101 6.81 -3.21 2.61
CA HIS A 101 5.84 -2.62 3.53
C HIS A 101 6.48 -1.48 4.33
N ALA A 102 7.69 -1.66 4.85
CA ALA A 102 8.40 -0.62 5.61
C ALA A 102 8.65 0.62 4.74
N ALA A 103 9.15 0.42 3.53
CA ALA A 103 9.39 1.50 2.57
C ALA A 103 8.08 2.23 2.22
N THR A 104 7.00 1.49 1.98
CA THR A 104 5.68 2.05 1.71
C THR A 104 5.17 2.87 2.90
N ALA A 105 5.30 2.37 4.13
CA ALA A 105 4.89 3.06 5.34
C ALA A 105 5.64 4.39 5.53
N VAL A 106 6.95 4.40 5.32
CA VAL A 106 7.79 5.61 5.42
C VAL A 106 7.41 6.64 4.38
N LEU A 107 7.25 6.23 3.11
CA LEU A 107 6.85 7.14 2.03
C LEU A 107 5.44 7.69 2.24
N ALA A 108 4.52 6.86 2.72
CA ALA A 108 3.17 7.27 3.09
C ALA A 108 3.19 8.28 4.25
N ALA A 109 4.03 8.07 5.26
CA ALA A 109 4.16 8.97 6.39
C ALA A 109 4.74 10.33 5.96
N ALA A 110 5.77 10.32 5.11
CA ALA A 110 6.29 11.53 4.50
C ALA A 110 5.18 12.29 3.75
N ALA A 111 4.39 11.59 2.94
CA ALA A 111 3.30 12.19 2.18
C ALA A 111 2.12 12.69 3.03
N GLY A 112 1.82 12.02 4.16
CA GLY A 112 0.69 12.32 5.03
C GLY A 112 0.94 13.42 6.06
N TRP A 113 2.19 13.64 6.48
CA TRP A 113 2.52 14.60 7.55
C TRP A 113 3.52 15.70 7.18
N LEU A 114 4.38 15.53 6.16
CA LEU A 114 5.33 16.59 5.79
C LEU A 114 4.68 17.70 4.93
N TYR A 115 3.52 17.44 4.32
CA TYR A 115 2.79 18.49 3.60
C TYR A 115 2.02 19.41 4.56
N ARG A 116 2.48 20.65 4.67
CA ARG A 116 1.74 21.75 5.30
C ARG A 116 1.19 22.68 4.22
N PRO A 117 -0.13 22.93 4.15
CA PRO A 117 -0.66 24.02 3.32
C PRO A 117 0.05 25.31 3.70
N ARG A 118 0.48 26.12 2.71
CA ARG A 118 0.95 27.47 3.02
C ARG A 118 -0.20 28.24 3.66
N PRO A 119 0.01 28.93 4.80
CA PRO A 119 -1.00 29.83 5.33
C PRO A 119 -1.39 30.81 4.23
N THR A 120 -2.67 30.86 3.87
CA THR A 120 -3.19 32.00 3.12
C THR A 120 -3.03 33.21 4.03
N VAL A 121 -2.07 34.08 3.72
CA VAL A 121 -2.01 35.40 4.33
C VAL A 121 -3.31 36.08 3.93
N ALA A 122 -4.23 36.25 4.87
CA ALA A 122 -5.38 37.12 4.68
C ALA A 122 -4.83 38.54 4.51
N ALA A 123 -5.06 39.12 3.34
CA ALA A 123 -4.79 40.53 3.07
C ALA A 123 -5.93 41.39 3.62
#